data_AF-A0A8I0CXU2-F1
#
_entry.id   AF-A0A8I0CXU2-F1
#
_cell.length_a   1.000
_cell.length_b   1.000
_cell.length_c   1.000
_cell.angle_alpha   90.00
_cell.angle_beta   90.00
_cell.angle_gamma   90.00
#
_symmetry.space_group_name_H-M   'P 1'
#
loop_
_entity.id
_entity.type
_entity.pdbx_description
1 polymer ?
#
loop_
_entity_poly.entity_id
_entity_poly.type
_entity_poly.pdbx_seq_one_letter_code
_entity_poly.pdbx_strand_id
1 'polypeptide(L)'
;MKDVITPAISPSALSLDTLQHAQPSQPTDAAQETTNSIDVAFARAREKTGIVSSHLIPLHEIALATNSIIGVRPVETVATGLIEAGHPTKDFHIKGKSANWGPQAGLICTDQAFSKLEKFKSDAPGKVSRANEQIQECISDGHAVAIPLKLSGSRLGELMKLGQITQLASNEQEGTLRFSAKGPSQQLYAFEGQRTSPLEDDYLITHEGKPVEVLAKKADGKALTADYDLHMVAPHLSDFGPQDVLPVPDIAHSVFKGRIDRYRQHHPDAKAFQVPQALRADYESAAHFYHKEDPDLGNATPRIRQMIELINHRLVGNGERVVHHNADSGSPAAEVAANYPATFFLPTKLGRFDEISIINDGKEMAELIKTAKDSGYNVPLNPLWEREVVGIKRSGFIHAQERLASAFRQG
;
A
#
# COMPACT_ATOMS: atom_id res chain seq x y z
N MET A 1 19.76 -1.91 -15.93
CA MET A 1 19.52 -0.86 -14.91
C MET A 1 19.26 0.50 -15.56
N LYS A 2 20.12 0.98 -16.49
CA LYS A 2 19.94 2.28 -17.15
C LYS A 2 18.69 2.39 -18.03
N ASP A 3 18.15 1.28 -18.54
CA ASP A 3 17.09 1.33 -19.56
C ASP A 3 15.67 1.57 -19.02
N VAL A 4 15.47 1.57 -17.69
CA VAL A 4 14.16 1.82 -17.05
C VAL A 4 14.18 3.03 -16.11
N ILE A 5 15.37 3.49 -15.71
CA ILE A 5 15.48 4.69 -14.86
C ILE A 5 15.35 5.92 -15.74
N THR A 6 14.23 6.62 -15.62
CA THR A 6 13.96 7.87 -16.34
C THR A 6 14.49 9.09 -15.58
N PRO A 7 14.59 10.27 -16.22
CA PRO A 7 15.02 11.49 -15.53
C PRO A 7 14.19 11.84 -14.30
N ALA A 8 12.92 11.43 -14.25
CA ALA A 8 12.03 11.68 -13.11
C ALA A 8 12.43 10.92 -11.83
N ILE A 9 13.16 9.81 -11.95
CA ILE A 9 13.59 8.95 -10.84
C ILE A 9 15.11 8.78 -10.76
N SER A 10 15.86 9.43 -11.66
CA SER A 10 17.33 9.43 -11.64
C SER A 10 17.84 10.37 -10.55
N PRO A 11 18.78 9.91 -9.69
CA PRO A 11 19.40 10.80 -8.71
C PRO A 11 20.35 11.79 -9.42
N SER A 12 20.35 13.05 -8.99
CA SER A 12 21.32 14.04 -9.44
C SER A 12 22.73 13.72 -8.92
N ALA A 13 23.75 14.35 -9.51
CA ALA A 13 25.12 14.22 -9.03
C ALA A 13 25.27 14.61 -7.55
N LEU A 14 24.57 15.67 -7.12
CA LEU A 14 24.55 16.10 -5.72
C LEU A 14 23.88 15.06 -4.80
N SER A 15 22.83 14.41 -5.28
CA SER A 15 22.14 13.34 -4.55
C SER A 15 23.06 12.14 -4.33
N LEU A 16 23.74 11.71 -5.39
CA LEU A 16 24.70 10.61 -5.34
C LEU A 16 25.89 10.93 -4.43
N ASP A 17 26.43 12.14 -4.53
CA ASP A 17 27.52 12.60 -3.67
C ASP A 17 27.11 12.59 -2.20
N THR A 18 25.90 13.09 -1.88
CA THR A 18 25.39 13.06 -0.50
C THR A 18 25.22 11.62 0.01
N LEU A 19 24.70 10.72 -0.83
CA LEU A 19 24.54 9.32 -0.47
C LEU A 19 25.88 8.62 -0.22
N GLN A 20 26.90 8.90 -1.04
CA GLN A 20 28.25 8.36 -0.85
C GLN A 20 28.91 8.86 0.44
N HIS A 21 28.69 10.12 0.82
CA HIS A 21 29.19 10.68 2.08
C HIS A 21 28.40 10.20 3.31
N ALA A 22 27.12 9.86 3.13
CA ALA A 22 26.30 9.26 4.19
C ALA A 22 26.67 7.78 4.44
N GLN A 23 27.26 7.11 3.44
CA GLN A 23 27.91 5.83 3.63
C GLN A 23 29.27 6.04 4.31
N PRO A 24 29.58 5.34 5.42
CA PRO A 24 30.88 5.48 6.07
C PRO A 24 32.00 5.17 5.06
N SER A 25 33.07 5.96 5.02
CA SER A 25 34.23 5.71 4.16
C SER A 25 34.86 4.34 4.50
N GLN A 26 34.72 3.35 3.62
CA GLN A 26 34.97 1.94 3.95
C GLN A 26 36.33 1.40 3.44
N PRO A 27 37.18 0.84 4.31
CA PRO A 27 38.22 -0.12 3.94
C PRO A 27 37.61 -1.50 3.62
N THR A 28 38.39 -2.38 2.99
CA THR A 28 37.97 -3.68 2.39
C THR A 28 37.20 -4.66 3.30
N ASP A 29 37.34 -4.59 4.63
CA ASP A 29 36.59 -5.45 5.57
C ASP A 29 35.13 -4.99 5.79
N ALA A 30 34.80 -3.73 5.49
CA ALA A 30 33.53 -3.13 5.87
C ALA A 30 32.39 -3.37 4.84
N ALA A 31 32.73 -3.80 3.61
CA ALA A 31 31.76 -4.27 2.62
C ALA A 31 31.06 -5.57 3.09
N GLN A 32 31.77 -6.37 3.90
CA GLN A 32 31.25 -7.59 4.50
C GLN A 32 30.31 -7.27 5.69
N GLU A 33 30.58 -6.20 6.44
CA GLU A 33 29.71 -5.70 7.53
C GLU A 33 28.40 -5.06 7.01
N THR A 34 28.44 -4.29 5.93
CA THR A 34 27.23 -3.71 5.30
C THR A 34 26.33 -4.78 4.70
N THR A 35 26.92 -5.77 4.03
CA THR A 35 26.17 -6.95 3.54
C THR A 35 25.51 -7.69 4.71
N ASN A 36 26.23 -7.92 5.80
CA ASN A 36 25.68 -8.51 7.03
C ASN A 36 24.53 -7.68 7.65
N SER A 37 24.61 -6.34 7.62
CA SER A 37 23.56 -5.46 8.15
C SER A 37 22.26 -5.59 7.38
N ILE A 38 22.33 -5.59 6.05
CA ILE A 38 21.16 -5.74 5.18
C ILE A 38 20.55 -7.14 5.34
N ASP A 39 21.37 -8.19 5.43
CA ASP A 39 20.89 -9.56 5.65
C ASP A 39 20.13 -9.69 6.99
N VAL A 40 20.62 -9.03 8.04
CA VAL A 40 19.95 -8.98 9.35
C VAL A 40 18.65 -8.16 9.30
N ALA A 41 18.62 -7.05 8.56
CA ALA A 41 17.40 -6.26 8.33
C ALA A 41 16.35 -7.07 7.54
N PHE A 42 16.78 -7.71 6.46
CA PHE A 42 15.97 -8.62 5.66
C PHE A 42 15.37 -9.75 6.50
N ALA A 43 16.19 -10.45 7.29
CA ALA A 43 15.73 -11.56 8.12
C ALA A 43 14.66 -11.13 9.14
N ARG A 44 14.78 -9.93 9.71
CA ARG A 44 13.76 -9.37 10.62
C ARG A 44 12.47 -8.97 9.90
N ALA A 45 12.58 -8.45 8.68
CA ALA A 45 11.44 -7.94 7.93
C ALA A 45 10.60 -9.05 7.28
N ARG A 46 11.25 -10.08 6.71
CA ARG A 46 10.60 -11.13 5.89
C ARG A 46 9.46 -11.86 6.61
N GLU A 47 9.52 -11.99 7.93
CA GLU A 47 8.53 -12.73 8.72
C GLU A 47 7.32 -11.88 9.11
N LYS A 48 7.33 -10.57 8.84
CA LYS A 48 6.36 -9.61 9.39
C LYS A 48 5.68 -8.70 8.35
N THR A 49 6.27 -8.55 7.17
CA THR A 49 5.87 -7.57 6.14
C THR A 49 4.70 -8.00 5.25
N GLY A 50 4.56 -9.31 4.99
CA GLY A 50 3.62 -9.84 4.00
C GLY A 50 4.04 -9.62 2.53
N ILE A 51 5.04 -8.78 2.28
CA ILE A 51 5.73 -8.71 0.98
C ILE A 51 6.49 -10.03 0.75
N VAL A 52 6.40 -10.57 -0.47
CA VAL A 52 7.15 -11.75 -0.92
C VAL A 52 8.65 -11.58 -0.64
N SER A 53 9.26 -12.59 -0.02
CA SER A 53 10.65 -12.48 0.46
C SER A 53 11.63 -12.12 -0.65
N SER A 54 11.49 -12.71 -1.84
CA SER A 54 12.34 -12.39 -3.00
C SER A 54 12.19 -10.95 -3.51
N HIS A 55 11.16 -10.21 -3.09
CA HIS A 55 10.93 -8.83 -3.51
C HIS A 55 11.59 -7.79 -2.57
N LEU A 56 11.99 -8.18 -1.35
CA LEU A 56 12.51 -7.24 -0.34
C LEU A 56 13.85 -6.61 -0.73
N ILE A 57 14.82 -7.43 -1.14
CA ILE A 57 16.13 -6.94 -1.56
C ILE A 57 16.02 -6.08 -2.84
N PRO A 58 15.29 -6.50 -3.89
CA PRO A 58 15.06 -5.64 -5.05
C PRO A 58 14.37 -4.30 -4.72
N LEU A 59 13.43 -4.24 -3.77
CA LEU A 59 12.83 -2.98 -3.32
C LEU A 59 13.86 -2.05 -2.67
N HIS A 60 14.75 -2.60 -1.84
CA HIS A 60 15.88 -1.86 -1.29
C HIS A 60 16.86 -1.38 -2.38
N GLU A 61 17.19 -2.23 -3.35
CA GLU A 61 18.05 -1.82 -4.48
C GLU A 61 17.47 -0.66 -5.27
N ILE A 62 16.14 -0.61 -5.43
CA ILE A 62 15.46 0.52 -6.07
C ILE A 62 15.59 1.78 -5.21
N ALA A 63 15.37 1.67 -3.89
CA ALA A 63 15.54 2.79 -2.97
C ALA A 63 16.96 3.38 -3.08
N LEU A 64 17.97 2.52 -3.05
CA LEU A 64 19.39 2.88 -3.23
C LEU A 64 19.65 3.53 -4.60
N ALA A 65 19.22 2.90 -5.69
CA ALA A 65 19.49 3.36 -7.06
C ALA A 65 18.81 4.70 -7.40
N THR A 66 17.71 5.02 -6.72
CA THR A 66 16.93 6.25 -6.94
C THR A 66 17.14 7.29 -5.83
N ASN A 67 18.03 6.99 -4.87
CA ASN A 67 18.22 7.73 -3.62
C ASN A 67 16.90 8.25 -3.02
N SER A 68 15.94 7.33 -2.89
CA SER A 68 14.58 7.64 -2.46
C SER A 68 14.15 6.64 -1.38
N ILE A 69 13.50 7.13 -0.34
CA ILE A 69 12.85 6.26 0.65
C ILE A 69 11.55 5.74 0.03
N ILE A 70 11.32 4.43 0.11
CA ILE A 70 10.10 3.78 -0.38
C ILE A 70 9.40 3.14 0.82
N GLY A 71 8.16 3.54 1.08
CA GLY A 71 7.29 2.90 2.06
C GLY A 71 6.22 2.06 1.37
N VAL A 72 5.96 0.86 1.88
CA VAL A 72 4.87 -0.02 1.47
C VAL A 72 3.99 -0.28 2.70
N ARG A 73 2.67 -0.11 2.53
CA ARG A 73 1.67 -0.37 3.56
C ARG A 73 1.62 -1.85 3.93
N PRO A 74 0.98 -2.21 5.06
CA PRO A 74 0.87 -3.61 5.48
C PRO A 74 0.27 -4.48 4.37
N VAL A 75 0.97 -5.55 4.01
CA VAL A 75 0.44 -6.59 3.13
C VAL A 75 -0.02 -7.75 4.00
N GLU A 76 -1.23 -8.26 3.77
CA GLU A 76 -1.72 -9.41 4.52
C GLU A 76 -0.88 -10.64 4.19
N THR A 77 -0.31 -11.31 5.21
CA THR A 77 0.58 -12.46 5.03
C THR A 77 -0.08 -13.64 4.31
N VAL A 78 -1.41 -13.76 4.39
CA VAL A 78 -2.18 -14.76 3.64
C VAL A 78 -2.15 -14.52 2.13
N ALA A 79 -1.84 -13.31 1.66
CA ALA A 79 -1.69 -13.00 0.24
C ALA A 79 -0.29 -13.29 -0.30
N THR A 80 0.73 -13.38 0.57
CA THR A 80 2.13 -13.54 0.17
C THR A 80 2.34 -14.75 -0.74
N GLY A 81 1.85 -15.93 -0.35
CA GLY A 81 1.98 -17.15 -1.16
C GLY A 81 1.23 -17.08 -2.50
N LEU A 82 0.13 -16.31 -2.57
CA LEU A 82 -0.61 -16.10 -3.81
C LEU A 82 0.17 -15.22 -4.79
N ILE A 83 0.76 -14.12 -4.29
CA ILE A 83 1.61 -13.22 -5.09
C ILE A 83 2.85 -13.98 -5.59
N GLU A 84 3.50 -14.76 -4.72
CA GLU A 84 4.65 -15.60 -5.08
C GLU A 84 4.28 -16.67 -6.13
N ALA A 85 3.08 -17.24 -6.04
CA ALA A 85 2.53 -18.15 -7.04
C ALA A 85 2.08 -17.45 -8.34
N GLY A 86 2.27 -16.14 -8.47
CA GLY A 86 1.94 -15.37 -9.67
C GLY A 86 0.44 -15.20 -9.89
N HIS A 87 -0.34 -15.00 -8.83
CA HIS A 87 -1.71 -14.51 -8.94
C HIS A 87 -1.73 -13.04 -9.36
N PRO A 88 -2.70 -12.61 -10.19
CA PRO A 88 -2.89 -11.20 -10.47
C PRO A 88 -3.29 -10.47 -9.19
N THR A 89 -2.78 -9.25 -8.98
CA THR A 89 -3.23 -8.41 -7.87
C THR A 89 -4.27 -7.39 -8.36
N LYS A 90 -5.11 -6.92 -7.43
CA LYS A 90 -6.19 -5.96 -7.73
C LYS A 90 -5.61 -4.62 -8.19
N ASP A 91 -6.20 -4.04 -9.24
CA ASP A 91 -5.83 -2.70 -9.71
C ASP A 91 -6.66 -1.62 -9.02
N PHE A 92 -6.49 -0.37 -9.48
CA PHE A 92 -7.18 0.78 -8.91
C PHE A 92 -8.71 0.68 -9.00
N HIS A 93 -9.28 0.02 -10.01
CA HIS A 93 -10.73 -0.03 -10.23
C HIS A 93 -11.43 -1.04 -9.31
N ILE A 94 -10.69 -2.01 -8.78
CA ILE A 94 -11.23 -3.07 -7.93
C ILE A 94 -11.23 -2.61 -6.46
N LYS A 95 -12.38 -2.11 -5.98
CA LYS A 95 -12.54 -1.58 -4.61
C LYS A 95 -12.89 -2.64 -3.55
N GLY A 96 -13.12 -3.89 -3.98
CA GLY A 96 -13.43 -5.02 -3.11
C GLY A 96 -12.36 -5.26 -2.05
N LYS A 97 -12.77 -5.62 -0.84
CA LYS A 97 -11.84 -5.99 0.23
C LYS A 97 -11.43 -7.45 0.11
N SER A 98 -10.16 -7.73 0.39
CA SER A 98 -9.67 -9.11 0.51
C SER A 98 -10.30 -9.84 1.69
N ALA A 99 -10.38 -11.15 1.60
CA ALA A 99 -10.64 -12.02 2.73
C ALA A 99 -9.35 -12.27 3.53
N ASN A 100 -9.48 -12.34 4.85
CA ASN A 100 -8.39 -12.65 5.76
C ASN A 100 -8.67 -13.89 6.61
N TRP A 101 -9.59 -14.74 6.16
CA TRP A 101 -10.07 -15.93 6.86
C TRP A 101 -10.62 -16.96 5.87
N GLY A 102 -10.70 -18.22 6.30
CA GLY A 102 -11.31 -19.29 5.52
C GLY A 102 -10.49 -19.76 4.31
N PRO A 103 -11.05 -20.67 3.49
CA PRO A 103 -10.40 -21.13 2.26
C PRO A 103 -10.14 -19.98 1.27
N GLN A 104 -10.97 -18.95 1.29
CA GLN A 104 -10.87 -17.78 0.42
C GLN A 104 -9.81 -16.74 0.88
N ALA A 105 -9.12 -16.95 2.01
CA ALA A 105 -8.18 -15.97 2.55
C ALA A 105 -7.10 -15.55 1.52
N GLY A 106 -6.84 -14.25 1.46
CA GLY A 106 -5.94 -13.61 0.50
C GLY A 106 -6.60 -13.23 -0.84
N LEU A 107 -7.83 -13.66 -1.12
CA LEU A 107 -8.53 -13.39 -2.38
C LEU A 107 -9.64 -12.34 -2.24
N ILE A 108 -10.11 -11.82 -3.38
CA ILE A 108 -11.24 -10.87 -3.42
C ILE A 108 -12.54 -11.64 -3.72
N CYS A 109 -13.43 -11.75 -2.73
CA CYS A 109 -14.69 -12.49 -2.87
C CYS A 109 -15.77 -11.65 -3.58
N THR A 110 -16.64 -12.30 -4.34
CA THR A 110 -17.78 -11.60 -4.96
C THR A 110 -18.81 -11.18 -3.91
N ASP A 111 -19.07 -12.05 -2.93
CA ASP A 111 -19.80 -11.72 -1.72
C ASP A 111 -18.83 -11.28 -0.61
N GLN A 112 -18.87 -10.00 -0.29
CA GLN A 112 -18.04 -9.35 0.71
C GLN A 112 -18.38 -9.79 2.13
N ALA A 113 -19.43 -10.57 2.36
CA ALA A 113 -19.64 -11.30 3.61
C ALA A 113 -18.57 -12.39 3.84
N PHE A 114 -17.85 -12.83 2.81
CA PHE A 114 -16.69 -13.73 2.93
C PHE A 114 -15.35 -12.98 3.03
N SER A 115 -15.36 -11.65 2.99
CA SER A 115 -14.15 -10.82 3.14
C SER A 115 -13.85 -10.48 4.62
N LYS A 116 -12.87 -9.62 4.87
CA LYS A 116 -12.65 -9.02 6.20
C LYS A 116 -13.82 -8.17 6.72
N LEU A 117 -14.79 -7.86 5.86
CA LEU A 117 -16.02 -7.14 6.22
C LEU A 117 -17.08 -8.04 6.88
N GLU A 118 -16.85 -9.35 6.98
CA GLU A 118 -17.78 -10.30 7.64
C GLU A 118 -18.23 -9.83 9.04
N LYS A 119 -17.32 -9.22 9.82
CA LYS A 119 -17.65 -8.64 11.15
C LYS A 119 -18.75 -7.58 11.12
N PHE A 120 -19.03 -6.97 9.97
CA PHE A 120 -20.07 -5.95 9.80
C PHE A 120 -21.40 -6.51 9.31
N LYS A 121 -21.50 -7.83 9.04
CA LYS A 121 -22.72 -8.46 8.52
C LYS A 121 -23.94 -8.19 9.40
N SER A 122 -23.77 -8.18 10.72
CA SER A 122 -24.85 -7.89 11.69
C SER A 122 -24.90 -6.42 12.11
N ASP A 123 -23.75 -5.82 12.43
CA ASP A 123 -23.69 -4.52 13.10
C ASP A 123 -23.77 -3.32 12.12
N ALA A 124 -23.35 -3.51 10.87
CA ALA A 124 -23.36 -2.47 9.85
C ALA A 124 -23.56 -3.07 8.45
N PRO A 125 -24.69 -3.78 8.19
CA PRO A 125 -24.92 -4.53 6.97
C PRO A 125 -24.80 -3.66 5.70
N GLY A 126 -25.15 -2.37 5.78
CA GLY A 126 -25.00 -1.43 4.67
C GLY A 126 -23.55 -1.27 4.17
N LYS A 127 -22.53 -1.52 5.01
CA LYS A 127 -21.13 -1.56 4.55
C LYS A 127 -20.86 -2.75 3.65
N VAL A 128 -21.41 -3.92 3.98
CA VAL A 128 -21.28 -5.13 3.17
C VAL A 128 -22.09 -4.98 1.88
N SER A 129 -23.32 -4.48 1.96
CA SER A 129 -24.16 -4.21 0.78
C SER A 129 -23.48 -3.27 -0.21
N ARG A 130 -22.95 -2.13 0.27
CA ARG A 130 -22.23 -1.19 -0.59
C ARG A 130 -20.98 -1.79 -1.22
N ALA A 131 -20.23 -2.61 -0.46
CA ALA A 131 -19.07 -3.30 -1.00
C ALA A 131 -19.48 -4.32 -2.07
N ASN A 132 -20.61 -5.01 -1.90
CA ASN A 132 -21.16 -5.91 -2.91
C ASN A 132 -21.63 -5.15 -4.17
N GLU A 133 -22.26 -3.98 -4.01
CA GLU A 133 -22.62 -3.11 -5.14
C GLU A 133 -21.36 -2.72 -5.95
N GLN A 134 -20.28 -2.32 -5.28
CA GLN A 134 -19.00 -2.00 -5.94
C GLN A 134 -18.38 -3.20 -6.67
N ILE A 135 -18.56 -4.41 -6.16
CA ILE A 135 -18.13 -5.63 -6.86
C ILE A 135 -18.97 -5.83 -8.14
N GLN A 136 -20.28 -5.66 -8.06
CA GLN A 136 -21.15 -5.82 -9.23
C GLN A 136 -20.88 -4.77 -10.30
N GLU A 137 -20.67 -3.51 -9.90
CA GLU A 137 -20.22 -2.43 -10.79
C GLU A 137 -18.88 -2.80 -11.45
N CYS A 138 -17.89 -3.22 -10.66
CA CYS A 138 -16.58 -3.66 -11.17
C CYS A 138 -16.68 -4.79 -12.21
N ILE A 139 -17.60 -5.74 -12.03
CA ILE A 139 -17.84 -6.82 -13.00
C ILE A 139 -18.56 -6.27 -14.24
N SER A 140 -19.59 -5.44 -14.04
CA SER A 140 -20.38 -4.82 -15.12
C SER A 140 -19.51 -3.94 -16.03
N ASP A 141 -18.56 -3.21 -15.45
CA ASP A 141 -17.64 -2.32 -16.15
C ASP A 141 -16.48 -3.08 -16.82
N GLY A 142 -16.41 -4.40 -16.64
CA GLY A 142 -15.43 -5.28 -17.29
C GLY A 142 -14.03 -5.25 -16.66
N HIS A 143 -13.90 -4.72 -15.43
CA HIS A 143 -12.62 -4.71 -14.71
C HIS A 143 -12.26 -6.09 -14.12
N ALA A 144 -13.26 -6.95 -13.87
CA ALA A 144 -13.06 -8.30 -13.37
C ALA A 144 -14.23 -9.23 -13.77
N VAL A 145 -14.06 -10.53 -13.57
CA VAL A 145 -15.12 -11.53 -13.69
C VAL A 145 -15.22 -12.37 -12.42
N ALA A 146 -16.41 -12.88 -12.11
CA ALA A 146 -16.62 -13.86 -11.06
C ALA A 146 -16.19 -15.25 -11.55
N ILE A 147 -15.40 -15.96 -10.74
CA ILE A 147 -15.06 -17.37 -10.96
C ILE A 147 -15.27 -18.18 -9.68
N PRO A 148 -15.64 -19.48 -9.78
CA PRO A 148 -15.66 -20.37 -8.64
C PRO A 148 -14.27 -20.53 -8.03
N LEU A 149 -14.19 -20.52 -6.70
CA LEU A 149 -12.95 -20.69 -5.96
C LEU A 149 -12.45 -22.12 -6.11
N LYS A 150 -11.28 -22.26 -6.74
CA LYS A 150 -10.50 -23.50 -6.80
C LYS A 150 -9.19 -23.30 -6.06
N LEU A 151 -8.83 -24.25 -5.21
CA LEU A 151 -7.58 -24.22 -4.45
C LEU A 151 -6.81 -25.51 -4.69
N SER A 152 -5.49 -25.39 -4.87
CA SER A 152 -4.61 -26.55 -4.88
C SER A 152 -4.45 -27.13 -3.47
N GLY A 153 -4.09 -28.41 -3.35
CA GLY A 153 -3.76 -29.03 -2.06
C GLY A 153 -2.59 -28.33 -1.36
N SER A 154 -1.62 -27.81 -2.12
CA SER A 154 -0.55 -26.97 -1.57
C SER A 154 -1.08 -25.71 -0.88
N ARG A 155 -2.03 -25.00 -1.51
CA ARG A 155 -2.66 -23.80 -0.92
C ARG A 155 -3.50 -24.14 0.30
N LEU A 156 -4.24 -25.26 0.27
CA LEU A 156 -4.96 -25.75 1.45
C LEU A 156 -4.02 -26.03 2.62
N GLY A 157 -2.89 -26.69 2.36
CA GLY A 157 -1.86 -26.94 3.37
C GLY A 157 -1.25 -25.65 3.95
N GLU A 158 -1.00 -24.65 3.11
CA GLU A 158 -0.56 -23.32 3.54
C GLU A 158 -1.60 -22.65 4.46
N LEU A 159 -2.87 -22.65 4.06
CA LEU A 159 -3.97 -22.07 4.85
C LEU A 159 -4.15 -22.76 6.20
N MET A 160 -3.94 -24.08 6.28
CA MET A 160 -3.93 -24.82 7.54
C MET A 160 -2.75 -24.40 8.44
N LYS A 161 -1.55 -24.25 7.87
CA LYS A 161 -0.37 -23.79 8.61
C LYS A 161 -0.53 -22.36 9.13
N LEU A 162 -1.21 -21.51 8.37
CA LEU A 162 -1.56 -20.14 8.76
C LEU A 162 -2.77 -20.05 9.72
N GLY A 163 -3.38 -21.19 10.06
CA GLY A 163 -4.55 -21.26 10.95
C GLY A 163 -5.82 -20.67 10.37
N GLN A 164 -5.90 -20.50 9.04
CA GLN A 164 -7.05 -19.92 8.35
C GLN A 164 -8.19 -20.94 8.17
N ILE A 165 -7.84 -22.22 8.10
CA ILE A 165 -8.77 -23.35 8.04
C ILE A 165 -8.30 -24.49 8.95
N THR A 166 -9.25 -25.24 9.48
CA THR A 166 -9.02 -26.50 10.21
C THR A 166 -9.70 -27.63 9.46
N GLN A 167 -8.93 -28.63 9.02
CA GLN A 167 -9.49 -29.83 8.40
C GLN A 167 -10.21 -30.68 9.46
N LEU A 168 -11.44 -31.07 9.16
CA LEU A 168 -12.29 -31.84 10.07
C LEU A 168 -12.36 -33.31 9.66
N ALA A 169 -12.38 -33.59 8.35
CA ALA A 169 -12.44 -34.94 7.81
C ALA A 169 -11.94 -34.97 6.36
N SER A 170 -11.40 -36.12 5.94
CA SER A 170 -11.20 -36.48 4.55
C SER A 170 -12.02 -37.74 4.24
N ASN A 171 -12.75 -37.73 3.12
CA ASN A 171 -13.27 -38.96 2.54
C ASN A 171 -12.48 -39.25 1.26
N GLU A 172 -11.41 -40.06 1.39
CA GLU A 172 -10.51 -40.39 0.28
C GLU A 172 -11.24 -41.13 -0.86
N GLN A 173 -12.34 -41.83 -0.58
CA GLN A 173 -13.12 -42.53 -1.61
C GLN A 173 -13.98 -41.59 -2.46
N GLU A 174 -14.37 -40.43 -1.92
CA GLU A 174 -15.20 -39.44 -2.64
C GLU A 174 -14.40 -38.24 -3.15
N GLY A 175 -13.12 -38.11 -2.78
CA GLY A 175 -12.31 -36.95 -3.16
C GLY A 175 -12.79 -35.65 -2.51
N THR A 176 -13.49 -35.75 -1.38
CA THR A 176 -14.10 -34.61 -0.66
C THR A 176 -13.36 -34.34 0.64
N LEU A 177 -12.98 -33.08 0.84
CA LEU A 177 -12.40 -32.56 2.08
C LEU A 177 -13.41 -31.66 2.78
N ARG A 178 -13.48 -31.74 4.12
CA ARG A 178 -14.30 -30.83 4.93
C ARG A 178 -13.43 -29.98 5.83
N PHE A 179 -13.69 -28.68 5.82
CA PHE A 179 -12.96 -27.68 6.57
C PHE A 179 -13.90 -26.86 7.44
N SER A 180 -13.36 -26.28 8.50
CA SER A 180 -13.99 -25.20 9.23
C SER A 180 -13.07 -23.99 9.31
N ALA A 181 -13.68 -22.81 9.42
CA ALA A 181 -12.96 -21.57 9.63
C ALA A 181 -13.76 -20.62 10.52
N LYS A 182 -13.06 -19.76 11.26
CA LYS A 182 -13.68 -18.68 12.03
C LYS A 182 -13.62 -17.39 11.24
N GLY A 183 -14.77 -16.76 11.06
CA GLY A 183 -14.85 -15.41 10.51
C GLY A 183 -14.30 -14.35 11.48
N PRO A 184 -14.04 -13.12 11.01
CA PRO A 184 -13.72 -11.95 11.83
C PRO A 184 -14.63 -11.76 13.06
N SER A 185 -15.92 -12.08 12.94
CA SER A 185 -16.92 -12.07 14.03
C SER A 185 -16.76 -13.19 15.07
N GLN A 186 -15.80 -14.10 14.87
CA GLN A 186 -15.63 -15.37 15.58
C GLN A 186 -16.69 -16.44 15.27
N GLN A 187 -17.64 -16.17 14.38
CA GLN A 187 -18.58 -17.17 13.90
C GLN A 187 -17.85 -18.30 13.17
N LEU A 188 -18.27 -19.54 13.44
CA LEU A 188 -17.73 -20.73 12.78
C LEU A 188 -18.51 -21.01 11.49
N TYR A 189 -17.77 -21.27 10.41
CA TYR A 189 -18.29 -21.62 9.10
C TYR A 189 -17.73 -22.98 8.66
N ALA A 190 -18.55 -23.76 7.97
CA ALA A 190 -18.16 -25.02 7.35
C ALA A 190 -18.01 -24.84 5.84
N PHE A 191 -16.97 -25.45 5.29
CA PHE A 191 -16.66 -25.46 3.86
C PHE A 191 -16.37 -26.89 3.40
N GLU A 192 -16.65 -27.16 2.14
CA GLU A 192 -16.29 -28.43 1.49
C GLU A 192 -15.39 -28.15 0.29
N GLY A 193 -14.37 -28.99 0.09
CA GLY A 193 -13.51 -28.98 -1.08
C GLY A 193 -13.70 -30.26 -1.87
N GLN A 194 -14.28 -30.16 -3.07
CA GLN A 194 -14.48 -31.29 -3.96
C GLN A 194 -13.37 -31.33 -5.01
N ARG A 195 -12.63 -32.44 -5.09
CA ARG A 195 -11.57 -32.59 -6.09
C ARG A 195 -12.17 -32.49 -7.50
N THR A 196 -11.54 -31.68 -8.34
CA THR A 196 -12.03 -31.34 -9.69
C THR A 196 -11.74 -32.43 -10.72
N SER A 197 -10.68 -33.21 -10.52
CA SER A 197 -10.30 -34.35 -11.35
C SER A 197 -9.43 -35.33 -10.54
N PRO A 198 -9.47 -36.65 -10.79
CA PRO A 198 -8.58 -37.62 -10.12
C PRO A 198 -7.09 -37.33 -10.33
N LEU A 199 -6.73 -36.65 -11.42
CA LEU A 199 -5.35 -36.35 -11.82
C LEU A 199 -4.86 -34.98 -11.35
N GLU A 200 -5.77 -34.08 -10.95
CA GLU A 200 -5.46 -32.72 -10.52
C GLU A 200 -5.62 -32.61 -9.01
N ASP A 201 -4.74 -31.87 -8.36
CA ASP A 201 -4.81 -31.62 -6.92
C ASP A 201 -5.57 -30.32 -6.60
N ASP A 202 -6.57 -29.99 -7.42
CA ASP A 202 -7.39 -28.79 -7.28
C ASP A 202 -8.78 -29.15 -6.74
N TYR A 203 -9.22 -28.38 -5.75
CA TYR A 203 -10.48 -28.55 -5.04
C TYR A 203 -11.40 -27.36 -5.28
N LEU A 204 -12.60 -27.62 -5.80
CA LEU A 204 -13.68 -26.64 -5.87
C LEU A 204 -14.24 -26.44 -4.46
N ILE A 205 -14.20 -25.19 -3.99
CA ILE A 205 -14.62 -24.83 -2.64
C ILE A 205 -16.09 -24.42 -2.63
N THR A 206 -16.86 -25.02 -1.73
CA THR A 206 -18.28 -24.71 -1.53
C THR A 206 -18.59 -24.38 -0.07
N HIS A 207 -19.65 -23.59 0.12
CA HIS A 207 -20.25 -23.28 1.40
C HIS A 207 -21.78 -23.45 1.26
N GLU A 208 -22.40 -24.22 2.15
CA GLU A 208 -23.84 -24.52 2.10
C GLU A 208 -24.30 -25.06 0.72
N GLY A 209 -23.46 -25.90 0.10
CA GLY A 209 -23.73 -26.49 -1.22
C GLY A 209 -23.58 -25.55 -2.41
N LYS A 210 -23.13 -24.30 -2.20
CA LYS A 210 -22.89 -23.32 -3.27
C LYS A 210 -21.39 -23.04 -3.42
N PRO A 211 -20.87 -22.88 -4.65
CA PRO A 211 -19.49 -22.45 -4.84
C PRO A 211 -19.23 -21.10 -4.17
N VAL A 212 -18.10 -21.00 -3.47
CA VAL A 212 -17.57 -19.70 -3.08
C VAL A 212 -17.00 -19.04 -4.33
N GLU A 213 -17.35 -17.79 -4.61
CA GLU A 213 -16.89 -17.09 -5.81
C GLU A 213 -15.92 -15.96 -5.46
N VAL A 214 -14.91 -15.81 -6.33
CA VAL A 214 -13.85 -14.81 -6.22
C VAL A 214 -13.67 -14.09 -7.54
N LEU A 215 -13.07 -12.90 -7.51
CA LEU A 215 -12.77 -12.15 -8.72
C LEU A 215 -11.52 -12.68 -9.43
N ALA A 216 -11.51 -12.62 -10.75
CA ALA A 216 -10.34 -12.85 -11.61
C ALA A 216 -10.32 -11.84 -12.76
N LYS A 217 -9.17 -11.69 -13.44
CA LYS A 217 -9.08 -10.86 -14.66
C LYS A 217 -9.86 -11.45 -15.84
N LYS A 218 -9.97 -12.79 -15.89
CA LYS A 218 -10.64 -13.55 -16.95
C LYS A 218 -11.14 -14.89 -16.41
N ALA A 219 -12.11 -15.49 -17.08
CA ALA A 219 -12.86 -16.64 -16.56
C ALA A 219 -12.02 -17.92 -16.36
N ASP A 220 -10.97 -18.08 -17.16
CA ASP A 220 -9.99 -19.19 -17.09
C ASP A 220 -8.70 -18.79 -16.34
N GLY A 221 -8.70 -17.61 -15.71
CA GLY A 221 -7.53 -17.04 -15.05
C GLY A 221 -7.41 -17.43 -13.57
N LYS A 222 -6.30 -17.01 -12.98
CA LYS A 222 -6.12 -17.06 -11.52
C LYS A 222 -6.96 -15.99 -10.83
N ALA A 223 -7.44 -16.32 -9.63
CA ALA A 223 -8.14 -15.38 -8.78
C ALA A 223 -7.25 -14.21 -8.35
N LEU A 224 -7.84 -13.04 -8.23
CA LEU A 224 -7.21 -11.79 -7.82
C LEU A 224 -6.87 -11.81 -6.33
N THR A 225 -5.69 -11.30 -6.00
CA THR A 225 -5.20 -11.12 -4.63
C THR A 225 -4.88 -9.65 -4.32
N ALA A 226 -4.44 -9.37 -3.10
CA ALA A 226 -4.04 -8.03 -2.67
C ALA A 226 -2.78 -7.55 -3.40
N ASP A 227 -2.69 -6.26 -3.63
CA ASP A 227 -1.53 -5.57 -4.19
C ASP A 227 -0.65 -4.94 -3.09
N TYR A 228 0.49 -4.39 -3.51
CA TYR A 228 1.40 -3.62 -2.68
C TYR A 228 1.02 -2.14 -2.75
N ASP A 229 0.21 -1.71 -1.78
CA ASP A 229 -0.11 -0.31 -1.60
C ASP A 229 1.14 0.47 -1.16
N LEU A 230 1.59 1.44 -1.95
CA LEU A 230 2.67 2.32 -1.52
C LEU A 230 2.20 3.25 -0.40
N HIS A 231 2.98 3.38 0.66
CA HIS A 231 2.76 4.39 1.70
C HIS A 231 3.27 5.76 1.22
N MET A 232 4.53 5.81 0.77
CA MET A 232 5.16 7.03 0.23
C MET A 232 6.37 6.69 -0.65
N VAL A 233 6.76 7.63 -1.50
CA VAL A 233 8.09 7.69 -2.10
C VAL A 233 8.66 9.07 -1.80
N ALA A 234 9.78 9.14 -1.06
CA ALA A 234 10.38 10.39 -0.62
C ALA A 234 11.79 10.52 -1.22
N PRO A 235 11.98 11.33 -2.27
CA PRO A 235 13.29 11.53 -2.87
C PRO A 235 14.19 12.37 -1.97
N HIS A 236 15.50 12.28 -2.19
CA HIS A 236 16.43 13.25 -1.64
C HIS A 236 16.08 14.67 -2.14
N LEU A 237 16.24 15.68 -1.29
CA LEU A 237 15.79 17.06 -1.55
C LEU A 237 16.50 17.69 -2.75
N SER A 238 17.73 17.28 -3.06
CA SER A 238 18.44 17.72 -4.27
C SER A 238 17.76 17.27 -5.57
N ASP A 239 16.93 16.23 -5.50
CA ASP A 239 16.21 15.69 -6.65
C ASP A 239 14.74 16.11 -6.67
N PHE A 240 14.29 16.86 -5.66
CA PHE A 240 12.92 17.36 -5.61
C PHE A 240 12.67 18.35 -6.76
N GLY A 241 11.57 18.16 -7.48
CA GLY A 241 11.25 19.01 -8.62
C GLY A 241 9.80 18.90 -9.09
N PRO A 242 9.50 19.38 -10.31
CA PRO A 242 8.15 19.33 -10.89
C PRO A 242 7.53 17.92 -10.91
N GLN A 243 8.35 16.87 -10.98
CA GLN A 243 7.94 15.47 -10.93
C GLN A 243 7.39 15.01 -9.56
N ASP A 244 7.50 15.85 -8.54
CA ASP A 244 7.03 15.61 -7.17
C ASP A 244 5.76 16.43 -6.82
N VAL A 245 5.22 17.16 -7.79
CA VAL A 245 4.00 17.97 -7.63
C VAL A 245 2.77 17.09 -7.90
N LEU A 246 1.87 17.01 -6.92
CA LEU A 246 0.59 16.30 -7.07
C LEU A 246 -0.35 17.05 -8.02
N PRO A 247 -1.09 16.35 -8.89
CA PRO A 247 -2.19 16.94 -9.67
C PRO A 247 -3.26 17.61 -8.79
N VAL A 248 -3.53 17.03 -7.62
CA VAL A 248 -4.42 17.58 -6.59
C VAL A 248 -3.61 17.85 -5.31
N PRO A 249 -3.07 19.06 -5.11
CA PRO A 249 -2.13 19.36 -4.01
C PRO A 249 -2.73 19.30 -2.61
N ASP A 250 -3.99 19.73 -2.44
CA ASP A 250 -4.67 19.66 -1.14
C ASP A 250 -5.09 18.22 -0.77
N ILE A 251 -4.89 17.26 -1.69
CA ILE A 251 -5.18 15.82 -1.60
C ILE A 251 -6.66 15.49 -1.43
N ALA A 252 -7.37 16.13 -0.51
CA ALA A 252 -8.79 15.91 -0.25
C ALA A 252 -9.60 17.19 -0.38
N HIS A 253 -10.81 17.06 -0.93
CA HIS A 253 -11.75 18.16 -1.12
C HIS A 253 -12.09 18.87 0.19
N SER A 254 -12.22 18.11 1.29
CA SER A 254 -12.46 18.66 2.62
C SER A 254 -11.30 19.53 3.13
N VAL A 255 -10.05 19.16 2.85
CA VAL A 255 -8.85 19.94 3.18
C VAL A 255 -8.82 21.23 2.37
N PHE A 256 -9.07 21.14 1.06
CA PHE A 256 -9.19 22.28 0.17
C PHE A 256 -10.26 23.26 0.65
N LYS A 257 -11.50 22.79 0.88
CA LYS A 257 -12.59 23.64 1.37
C LYS A 257 -12.27 24.27 2.71
N GLY A 258 -11.73 23.50 3.66
CA GLY A 258 -11.30 24.00 4.96
C GLY A 258 -10.25 25.11 4.85
N ARG A 259 -9.32 25.01 3.89
CA ARG A 259 -8.34 26.07 3.61
C ARG A 259 -9.02 27.35 3.11
N ILE A 260 -9.96 27.24 2.17
CA ILE A 260 -10.71 28.39 1.63
C ILE A 260 -11.60 29.03 2.71
N ASP A 261 -12.27 28.21 3.52
CA ASP A 261 -13.14 28.67 4.59
C ASP A 261 -12.37 29.44 5.68
N ARG A 262 -11.10 29.08 5.94
CA ARG A 262 -10.24 29.87 6.83
C ARG A 262 -9.99 31.28 6.30
N TYR A 263 -9.80 31.47 4.99
CA TYR A 263 -9.68 32.81 4.43
C TYR A 263 -10.98 33.62 4.58
N ARG A 264 -12.14 32.98 4.41
CA ARG A 264 -13.44 33.60 4.67
C ARG A 264 -13.55 34.08 6.11
N GLN A 265 -13.14 33.27 7.08
CA GLN A 265 -13.23 33.57 8.51
C GLN A 265 -12.34 34.75 8.95
N HIS A 266 -11.20 34.94 8.28
CA HIS A 266 -10.27 36.04 8.57
C HIS A 266 -10.52 37.28 7.70
N HIS A 267 -11.54 37.24 6.83
CA HIS A 267 -11.92 38.39 6.02
C HIS A 267 -12.64 39.44 6.88
N PRO A 268 -12.33 40.75 6.76
CA PRO A 268 -12.96 41.81 7.56
C PRO A 268 -14.49 41.82 7.51
N ASP A 269 -15.06 41.39 6.37
CA ASP A 269 -16.48 41.10 6.21
C ASP A 269 -16.66 39.69 5.64
N ALA A 270 -16.87 38.71 6.51
CA ALA A 270 -17.04 37.31 6.12
C ALA A 270 -18.27 37.06 5.23
N LYS A 271 -19.30 37.91 5.29
CA LYS A 271 -20.51 37.79 4.46
C LYS A 271 -20.27 38.31 3.05
N ALA A 272 -19.37 39.27 2.88
CA ALA A 272 -18.95 39.80 1.58
C ALA A 272 -17.90 38.92 0.87
N PHE A 273 -17.25 38.00 1.58
CA PHE A 273 -16.22 37.15 0.99
C PHE A 273 -16.82 36.22 -0.09
N GLN A 274 -16.26 36.33 -1.29
CA GLN A 274 -16.58 35.43 -2.40
C GLN A 274 -15.38 34.53 -2.67
N VAL A 275 -15.65 33.24 -2.91
CA VAL A 275 -14.60 32.32 -3.39
C VAL A 275 -14.11 32.85 -4.74
N PRO A 276 -12.77 33.01 -4.93
CA PRO A 276 -12.20 33.46 -6.18
C PRO A 276 -12.72 32.61 -7.35
N GLN A 277 -13.02 33.26 -8.48
CA GLN A 277 -13.62 32.59 -9.64
C GLN A 277 -12.82 31.35 -10.07
N ALA A 278 -11.49 31.42 -10.05
CA ALA A 278 -10.59 30.33 -10.41
C ALA A 278 -10.70 29.09 -9.49
N LEU A 279 -11.27 29.23 -8.29
CA LEU A 279 -11.39 28.17 -7.28
C LEU A 279 -12.84 27.71 -7.07
N ARG A 280 -13.81 28.36 -7.72
CA ARG A 280 -15.24 28.18 -7.42
C ARG A 280 -15.75 26.79 -7.77
N ALA A 281 -15.42 26.29 -8.97
CA ALA A 281 -15.87 24.97 -9.42
C ALA A 281 -15.33 23.84 -8.50
N ASP A 282 -14.04 23.89 -8.16
CA ASP A 282 -13.41 22.97 -7.21
C ASP A 282 -14.04 23.09 -5.81
N TYR A 283 -14.46 24.28 -5.37
CA TYR A 283 -15.06 24.48 -4.05
C TYR A 283 -16.48 23.91 -3.95
N GLU A 284 -17.25 24.04 -5.02
CA GLU A 284 -18.65 23.64 -5.09
C GLU A 284 -18.82 22.14 -5.40
N SER A 285 -17.89 21.53 -6.15
CA SER A 285 -18.00 20.13 -6.60
C SER A 285 -16.76 19.30 -6.27
N ALA A 286 -16.94 18.26 -5.47
CA ALA A 286 -15.89 17.28 -5.20
C ALA A 286 -15.46 16.53 -6.47
N ALA A 287 -16.40 16.21 -7.36
CA ALA A 287 -16.10 15.56 -8.63
C ALA A 287 -15.23 16.45 -9.53
N HIS A 288 -15.53 17.76 -9.58
CA HIS A 288 -14.67 18.71 -10.29
C HIS A 288 -13.31 18.86 -9.58
N PHE A 289 -13.25 18.84 -8.25
CA PHE A 289 -11.96 18.89 -7.56
C PHE A 289 -11.04 17.70 -7.92
N TYR A 290 -11.60 16.48 -7.95
CA TYR A 290 -10.85 15.24 -8.23
C TYR A 290 -10.67 14.92 -9.71
N HIS A 291 -11.26 15.66 -10.66
CA HIS A 291 -11.11 15.38 -12.10
C HIS A 291 -9.65 15.45 -12.61
N LYS A 292 -8.76 16.07 -11.82
CA LYS A 292 -7.33 16.21 -12.11
C LYS A 292 -6.54 14.95 -11.78
N GLU A 293 -7.12 14.01 -11.03
CA GLU A 293 -6.51 12.71 -10.77
C GLU A 293 -6.43 11.87 -12.05
N ASP A 294 -5.45 10.98 -12.10
CA ASP A 294 -5.40 9.97 -13.16
C ASP A 294 -6.50 8.92 -12.89
N PRO A 295 -7.32 8.56 -13.89
CA PRO A 295 -8.43 7.64 -13.69
C PRO A 295 -7.99 6.21 -13.32
N ASP A 296 -6.76 5.82 -13.64
CA ASP A 296 -6.23 4.47 -13.42
C ASP A 296 -5.19 4.41 -12.28
N LEU A 297 -4.60 5.55 -11.90
CA LEU A 297 -3.58 5.64 -10.85
C LEU A 297 -4.00 6.48 -9.64
N GLY A 298 -5.09 7.26 -9.73
CA GLY A 298 -5.45 8.26 -8.74
C GLY A 298 -4.54 9.49 -8.76
N ASN A 299 -4.39 10.17 -7.61
CA ASN A 299 -3.55 11.35 -7.46
C ASN A 299 -2.04 11.00 -7.41
N ALA A 300 -1.47 10.59 -8.55
CA ALA A 300 -0.08 10.18 -8.68
C ALA A 300 0.80 11.29 -9.26
N THR A 301 1.95 11.55 -8.65
CA THR A 301 2.97 12.42 -9.25
C THR A 301 3.66 11.71 -10.43
N PRO A 302 4.32 12.46 -11.34
CA PRO A 302 5.16 11.85 -12.37
C PRO A 302 6.23 10.90 -11.81
N ARG A 303 6.86 11.22 -10.66
CA ARG A 303 7.80 10.32 -10.00
C ARG A 303 7.14 9.02 -9.55
N ILE A 304 5.96 9.09 -8.94
CA ILE A 304 5.23 7.90 -8.48
C ILE A 304 4.90 7.00 -9.66
N ARG A 305 4.40 7.54 -10.78
CA ARG A 305 4.13 6.74 -11.99
C ARG A 305 5.36 5.97 -12.46
N GLN A 306 6.50 6.65 -12.53
CA GLN A 306 7.77 6.05 -12.96
C GLN A 306 8.32 5.05 -11.94
N MET A 307 8.10 5.28 -10.65
CA MET A 307 8.48 4.35 -9.60
C MET A 307 7.64 3.07 -9.65
N ILE A 308 6.33 3.16 -9.95
CA ILE A 308 5.45 2.00 -10.15
C ILE A 308 5.95 1.13 -11.31
N GLU A 309 6.33 1.75 -12.43
CA GLU A 309 6.89 1.05 -13.59
C GLU A 309 8.20 0.34 -13.22
N LEU A 310 9.14 1.05 -12.58
CA LEU A 310 10.42 0.48 -12.16
C LEU A 310 10.24 -0.66 -11.15
N ILE A 311 9.39 -0.48 -10.13
CA ILE A 311 9.13 -1.51 -9.12
C ILE A 311 8.58 -2.77 -9.78
N ASN A 312 7.51 -2.67 -10.57
CA ASN A 312 6.94 -3.85 -11.22
C ASN A 312 7.96 -4.53 -12.15
N HIS A 313 8.70 -3.76 -12.94
CA HIS A 313 9.73 -4.32 -13.81
C HIS A 313 10.80 -5.10 -13.02
N ARG A 314 11.24 -4.59 -11.87
CA ARG A 314 12.28 -5.22 -11.04
C ARG A 314 11.78 -6.41 -10.23
N LEU A 315 10.54 -6.35 -9.75
CA LEU A 315 9.98 -7.41 -8.89
C LEU A 315 9.45 -8.58 -9.69
N VAL A 316 8.72 -8.30 -10.77
CA VAL A 316 7.95 -9.32 -11.49
C VAL A 316 8.24 -9.37 -12.98
N GLY A 317 8.95 -8.38 -13.54
CA GLY A 317 9.29 -8.35 -14.96
C GLY A 317 8.03 -8.37 -15.84
N ASN A 318 7.85 -9.46 -16.59
CA ASN A 318 6.66 -9.71 -17.42
C ASN A 318 5.52 -10.43 -16.68
N GLY A 319 5.70 -10.70 -15.38
CA GLY A 319 4.68 -11.30 -14.53
C GLY A 319 3.58 -10.32 -14.12
N GLU A 320 2.73 -10.77 -13.21
CA GLU A 320 1.60 -9.97 -12.71
C GLU A 320 2.09 -8.79 -11.87
N ARG A 321 1.69 -7.58 -12.25
CA ARG A 321 2.01 -6.34 -11.53
C ARG A 321 1.52 -6.43 -10.08
N VAL A 322 2.35 -5.92 -9.17
CA VAL A 322 2.09 -5.90 -7.72
C VAL A 322 1.84 -4.51 -7.18
N VAL A 323 2.27 -3.44 -7.86
CA VAL A 323 1.92 -2.05 -7.49
C VAL A 323 1.10 -1.43 -8.62
N HIS A 324 -0.07 -0.86 -8.29
CA HIS A 324 -1.00 -0.38 -9.31
C HIS A 324 -1.23 1.12 -9.33
N HIS A 325 -1.23 1.79 -8.19
CA HIS A 325 -1.71 3.17 -8.09
C HIS A 325 -0.84 4.07 -7.22
N ASN A 326 -1.29 5.30 -7.00
CA ASN A 326 -0.63 6.31 -6.18
C ASN A 326 -0.29 5.81 -4.78
N ALA A 327 0.68 6.48 -4.15
CA ALA A 327 1.00 6.25 -2.75
C ALA A 327 -0.03 6.91 -1.82
N ASP A 328 -0.22 6.34 -0.64
CA ASP A 328 -1.12 6.84 0.40
C ASP A 328 -0.80 8.29 0.79
N SER A 329 0.47 8.70 0.70
CA SER A 329 0.93 10.10 0.89
C SER A 329 0.23 11.14 0.01
N GLY A 330 -0.39 10.74 -1.11
CA GLY A 330 -1.17 11.59 -2.00
C GLY A 330 -2.65 11.21 -2.13
N SER A 331 -3.12 10.20 -1.39
CA SER A 331 -4.46 9.62 -1.58
C SER A 331 -5.55 10.35 -0.78
N PRO A 332 -6.69 10.75 -1.38
CA PRO A 332 -7.84 11.25 -0.63
C PRO A 332 -8.55 10.17 0.21
N ALA A 333 -8.26 8.89 -0.03
CA ALA A 333 -8.89 7.75 0.62
C ALA A 333 -8.03 7.14 1.74
N ALA A 334 -7.05 7.88 2.25
CA ALA A 334 -6.14 7.41 3.28
C ALA A 334 -6.88 6.99 4.56
N GLU A 335 -6.59 5.77 5.02
CA GLU A 335 -7.09 5.20 6.28
C GLU A 335 -5.91 4.96 7.22
N VAL A 336 -5.68 5.88 8.16
CA VAL A 336 -4.52 5.86 9.08
C VAL A 336 -4.32 4.51 9.77
N ALA A 337 -5.40 3.89 10.27
CA ALA A 337 -5.32 2.61 10.95
C ALA A 337 -4.82 1.45 10.06
N ALA A 338 -4.87 1.62 8.74
CA ALA A 338 -4.39 0.66 7.76
C ALA A 338 -3.00 1.02 7.21
N ASN A 339 -2.30 2.02 7.79
CA ASN A 339 -0.92 2.34 7.41
C ASN A 339 0.12 1.55 8.22
N TYR A 340 -0.29 0.84 9.26
CA TYR A 340 0.64 0.19 10.19
C TYR A 340 0.33 -1.31 10.39
N PRO A 341 1.36 -2.16 10.49
CA PRO A 341 2.79 -1.86 10.32
C PRO A 341 3.20 -1.67 8.84
N ALA A 342 3.93 -0.61 8.51
CA ALA A 342 4.47 -0.38 7.16
C ALA A 342 5.93 -0.85 7.04
N THR A 343 6.31 -1.31 5.85
CA THR A 343 7.69 -1.69 5.54
C THR A 343 8.37 -0.59 4.73
N PHE A 344 9.50 -0.11 5.20
CA PHE A 344 10.28 0.95 4.59
C PHE A 344 11.61 0.43 4.07
N PHE A 345 11.94 0.86 2.86
CA PHE A 345 13.20 0.62 2.18
C PHE A 345 13.92 1.95 2.09
N LEU A 346 15.02 2.07 2.82
CA LEU A 346 15.83 3.28 2.91
C LEU A 346 17.08 3.10 2.03
N PRO A 347 17.51 4.13 1.29
CA PRO A 347 18.74 4.04 0.48
C PRO A 347 20.01 3.88 1.34
N THR A 348 19.94 4.25 2.61
CA THR A 348 20.98 4.05 3.62
C THR A 348 20.30 4.02 4.99
N LYS A 349 20.98 3.49 6.01
CA LYS A 349 20.54 3.58 7.40
C LYS A 349 20.24 5.03 7.81
N LEU A 350 19.11 5.26 8.48
CA LEU A 350 18.68 6.57 8.98
C LEU A 350 18.46 6.50 10.49
N GLY A 351 19.38 7.06 11.27
CA GLY A 351 19.31 7.00 12.74
C GLY A 351 19.30 5.54 13.22
N ARG A 352 18.24 5.13 13.94
CA ARG A 352 18.07 3.74 14.39
C ARG A 352 17.45 2.81 13.34
N PHE A 353 16.94 3.35 12.23
CA PHE A 353 16.22 2.59 11.22
C PHE A 353 17.20 2.02 10.20
N ASP A 354 17.25 0.70 10.11
CA ASP A 354 18.04 -0.03 9.13
C ASP A 354 17.42 0.11 7.72
N GLU A 355 18.17 -0.26 6.70
CA GLU A 355 17.83 -0.12 5.28
C GLU A 355 16.51 -0.80 4.90
N ILE A 356 16.14 -1.88 5.61
CA ILE A 356 14.81 -2.48 5.56
C ILE A 356 14.23 -2.44 6.97
N SER A 357 13.24 -1.59 7.19
CA SER A 357 12.66 -1.33 8.51
C SER A 357 11.15 -1.54 8.52
N ILE A 358 10.63 -2.09 9.62
CA ILE A 358 9.19 -2.15 9.87
C ILE A 358 8.84 -1.05 10.88
N ILE A 359 7.89 -0.22 10.50
CA ILE A 359 7.37 0.90 11.28
C ILE A 359 6.00 0.50 11.80
N ASN A 360 5.90 0.31 13.12
CA ASN A 360 4.75 -0.36 13.73
C ASN A 360 3.61 0.60 14.11
N ASP A 361 3.88 1.89 14.24
CA ASP A 361 2.89 2.89 14.65
C ASP A 361 3.28 4.32 14.24
N GLY A 362 2.40 5.27 14.55
CA GLY A 362 2.57 6.70 14.28
C GLY A 362 3.75 7.36 14.99
N LYS A 363 4.20 6.82 16.13
CA LYS A 363 5.38 7.36 16.85
C LYS A 363 6.65 6.98 16.13
N GLU A 364 6.78 5.72 15.73
CA GLU A 364 7.91 5.27 14.93
C GLU A 364 7.93 5.97 13.56
N MET A 365 6.77 6.19 12.95
CA MET A 365 6.65 6.97 11.71
C MET A 365 7.12 8.41 11.92
N ALA A 366 6.68 9.09 12.97
CA ALA A 366 7.10 10.45 13.28
C ALA A 366 8.62 10.55 13.47
N GLU A 367 9.24 9.58 14.14
CA GLU A 367 10.69 9.48 14.32
C GLU A 367 11.43 9.24 12.99
N LEU A 368 10.95 8.32 12.15
CA LEU A 368 11.53 8.07 10.82
C LEU A 368 11.45 9.33 9.96
N ILE A 369 10.28 9.99 9.90
CA ILE A 369 10.09 11.21 9.10
C ILE A 369 10.98 12.33 9.61
N LYS A 370 11.10 12.51 10.92
CA LYS A 370 12.01 13.50 11.53
C LYS A 370 13.43 13.26 11.05
N THR A 371 13.90 12.01 11.16
CA THR A 371 15.26 11.59 10.80
C THR A 371 15.52 11.74 9.30
N ALA A 372 14.56 11.34 8.45
CA ALA A 372 14.63 11.48 7.01
C ALA A 372 14.71 12.96 6.58
N LYS A 373 13.86 13.83 7.14
CA LYS A 373 13.90 15.27 6.87
C LYS A 373 15.22 15.92 7.32
N ASP A 374 15.76 15.49 8.45
CA ASP A 374 17.05 15.97 8.96
C ASP A 374 18.23 15.44 8.14
N SER A 375 18.05 14.30 7.47
CA SER A 375 19.02 13.68 6.55
C SER A 375 18.84 14.11 5.09
N GLY A 376 18.05 15.16 4.83
CA GLY A 376 17.94 15.75 3.50
C GLY A 376 16.86 15.16 2.58
N TYR A 377 15.93 14.34 3.06
CA TYR A 377 14.85 13.80 2.23
C TYR A 377 13.61 14.71 2.22
N ASN A 378 12.99 14.85 1.05
CA ASN A 378 11.69 15.49 0.92
C ASN A 378 10.57 14.46 1.16
N VAL A 379 10.07 14.42 2.39
CA VAL A 379 9.01 13.47 2.79
C VAL A 379 7.63 14.05 2.48
N PRO A 380 6.85 13.48 1.54
CA PRO A 380 5.48 13.89 1.31
C PRO A 380 4.60 13.48 2.50
N LEU A 381 3.72 14.39 2.92
CA LEU A 381 2.82 14.19 4.05
C LEU A 381 1.38 14.33 3.59
N ASN A 382 0.56 13.31 3.81
CA ASN A 382 -0.87 13.41 3.57
C ASN A 382 -1.53 14.20 4.71
N PRO A 383 -2.29 15.29 4.44
CA PRO A 383 -2.97 16.06 5.48
C PRO A 383 -4.05 15.28 6.24
N LEU A 384 -4.44 14.10 5.76
CA LEU A 384 -5.38 13.19 6.43
C LEU A 384 -4.70 12.25 7.44
N TRP A 385 -3.36 12.20 7.49
CA TRP A 385 -2.64 11.43 8.49
C TRP A 385 -2.74 12.04 9.89
N GLU A 386 -2.34 11.27 10.89
CA GLU A 386 -2.30 11.68 12.29
C GLU A 386 -1.46 12.94 12.52
N ARG A 387 -1.93 13.78 13.45
CA ARG A 387 -1.34 15.10 13.75
C ARG A 387 0.15 15.03 14.12
N GLU A 388 0.53 13.98 14.83
CA GLU A 388 1.91 13.74 15.27
C GLU A 388 2.88 13.51 14.11
N VAL A 389 2.38 12.98 12.98
CA VAL A 389 3.16 12.74 11.77
C VAL A 389 3.17 13.98 10.87
N VAL A 390 2.00 14.58 10.60
CA VAL A 390 1.89 15.73 9.68
C VAL A 390 2.57 17.00 10.20
N GLY A 391 2.70 17.14 11.53
CA GLY A 391 3.32 18.30 12.17
C GLY A 391 4.84 18.32 12.14
N ILE A 392 5.49 17.24 11.71
CA ILE A 392 6.95 17.09 11.82
C ILE A 392 7.69 18.06 10.90
N LYS A 393 8.57 18.86 11.50
CA LYS A 393 9.47 19.79 10.81
C LYS A 393 10.93 19.35 10.94
N ARG A 394 11.74 19.71 9.94
CA ARG A 394 13.20 19.54 10.00
C ARG A 394 13.79 20.38 11.15
N SER A 395 14.77 19.85 11.87
CA SER A 395 15.43 20.51 13.01
C SER A 395 16.00 21.87 12.61
N GLY A 396 16.66 21.94 11.45
CA GLY A 396 17.21 23.20 10.94
C GLY A 396 16.16 24.30 10.72
N PHE A 397 14.91 23.95 10.40
CA PHE A 397 13.82 24.92 10.27
C PHE A 397 13.39 25.43 11.64
N ILE A 398 13.26 24.54 12.63
CA ILE A 398 12.91 24.93 14.01
C ILE A 398 13.99 25.87 14.58
N HIS A 399 15.26 25.50 14.47
CA HIS A 399 16.37 26.35 14.92
C HIS A 399 16.39 27.70 14.19
N ALA A 400 16.10 27.74 12.88
CA ALA A 400 16.00 29.01 12.15
C ALA A 400 14.83 29.88 12.64
N GLN A 401 13.66 29.28 12.88
CA GLN A 401 12.48 29.96 13.40
C GLN A 401 12.73 30.54 14.81
N GLU A 402 13.38 29.77 15.69
CA GLU A 402 13.75 30.21 17.04
C GLU A 402 14.74 31.37 17.03
N ARG A 403 15.78 31.30 16.17
CA ARG A 403 16.73 32.41 15.99
C ARG A 403 16.05 33.70 15.55
N LEU A 404 15.14 33.61 14.57
CA LEU A 404 14.36 34.78 14.11
C LEU A 404 13.47 35.33 15.21
N ALA A 405 12.73 34.48 15.92
CA ALA A 405 11.87 34.89 17.02
C ALA A 405 12.66 35.50 18.20
N SER A 406 13.91 35.10 18.41
CA SER A 406 14.80 35.74 19.39
C SER A 406 15.27 37.11 18.92
N ALA A 407 15.59 37.27 17.64
CA ALA A 407 16.01 38.55 17.08
C ALA A 407 14.89 39.63 17.19
N PHE A 408 13.63 39.26 16.90
CA PHE A 408 12.48 40.17 17.03
C PHE A 408 12.06 40.50 18.47
N ARG A 409 12.59 39.80 19.48
CA ARG A 409 12.35 40.12 20.91
C ARG A 409 13.43 41.01 21.51
N GLN A 410 14.56 41.17 20.83
CA GLN A 410 15.71 41.94 21.31
C GLN A 410 15.87 43.30 20.60
N GLY A 411 15.11 43.55 19.53
CA GLY A 411 14.94 44.87 18.90
C GLY A 411 13.51 45.35 19.09
#